data_AF-A0AAW9BED9-F1
#
_entry.id   AF-A0AAW9BED9-F1
#
_cell.length_a   1.000
_cell.length_b   1.000
_cell.length_c   1.000
_cell.angle_alpha   90.00
_cell.angle_beta   90.00
_cell.angle_gamma   90.00
#
_symmetry.space_group_name_H-M   'P 1'
#
loop_
_entity.id
_entity.type
_entity.pdbx_description
1 polymer ?
#
loop_
_entity_poly.entity_id
_entity_poly.type
_entity_poly.pdbx_seq_one_letter_code
_entity_poly.pdbx_strand_id
1 'polypeptide(L)'
;MDLFALLDINNTLVTIPIGDGYAMSWIEAFGTVFGLLCIWFASQEKTINYVFGLLNVTLFAVIFFQIQLYGLLLLQLFFFCANIYGWYAWTRPNAQGETLEVRWLSKQKLMATAVVCVVSIA
;
A
#
# COMPACT_ATOMS: atom_id res chain seq x y z
N MET A 1 15.20 -2.49 23.44
CA MET A 1 15.46 -1.96 22.08
C MET A 1 14.71 -0.66 21.98
N ASP A 2 15.37 0.41 21.54
CA ASP A 2 14.70 1.69 21.29
C ASP A 2 13.71 1.56 20.14
N LEU A 3 12.51 2.10 20.29
CA LEU A 3 11.47 2.07 19.25
C LEU A 3 11.96 2.72 17.95
N PHE A 4 12.72 3.80 18.06
CA PHE A 4 13.28 4.51 16.91
C PHE A 4 14.32 3.68 16.16
N ALA A 5 15.05 2.79 16.85
CA ALA A 5 16.00 1.91 16.19
C ALA A 5 15.31 0.89 15.27
N LEU A 6 14.06 0.53 15.54
CA LEU A 6 13.29 -0.36 14.66
C LEU A 6 12.87 0.31 13.34
N LEU A 7 12.86 1.66 13.30
CA LEU A 7 12.50 2.42 12.11
C LEU A 7 13.70 2.73 11.22
N ASP A 8 14.92 2.47 11.67
CA ASP A 8 16.14 2.72 10.92
C ASP A 8 16.39 1.60 9.89
N ILE A 9 16.63 1.99 8.64
CA ILE A 9 16.96 1.05 7.55
C ILE A 9 18.28 0.30 7.79
N ASN A 10 19.19 0.87 8.61
CA ASN A 10 20.46 0.22 8.94
C ASN A 10 20.30 -0.86 10.01
N ASN A 11 19.16 -0.92 10.69
CA ASN A 11 18.89 -1.97 11.68
C ASN A 11 18.40 -3.23 10.96
N THR A 12 19.37 -4.08 10.63
CA THR A 12 19.15 -5.32 9.88
C THR A 12 18.53 -6.40 10.75
N LEU A 13 17.49 -7.03 10.23
CA LEU A 13 16.81 -8.17 10.84
C LEU A 13 17.48 -9.48 10.39
N VAL A 14 17.53 -9.70 9.08
CA VAL A 14 18.06 -10.93 8.47
C VAL A 14 18.81 -10.56 7.20
N THR A 15 19.98 -11.15 7.02
CA THR A 15 20.70 -11.14 5.75
C THR A 15 20.29 -12.36 4.95
N ILE A 16 19.61 -12.11 3.83
CA ILE A 16 19.15 -13.15 2.93
C ILE A 16 20.29 -13.39 1.91
N PRO A 17 20.88 -14.61 1.84
CA PRO A 17 21.98 -14.92 0.94
C PRO A 17 21.49 -15.17 -0.49
N ILE A 18 20.84 -14.17 -1.09
CA ILE A 18 20.42 -14.16 -2.50
C ILE A 18 21.30 -13.13 -3.24
N GLY A 19 21.99 -13.57 -4.29
CA GLY A 19 22.92 -12.71 -5.04
C GLY A 19 24.10 -12.27 -4.17
N ASP A 20 24.39 -10.97 -4.18
CA ASP A 20 25.47 -10.35 -3.36
C ASP A 20 25.12 -10.25 -1.85
N GLY A 21 23.97 -10.80 -1.44
CA GLY A 21 23.46 -10.71 -0.08
C GLY A 21 22.59 -9.47 0.10
N TYR A 22 21.34 -9.69 0.50
CA TYR A 22 20.40 -8.61 0.78
C TYR A 22 20.13 -8.52 2.28
N ALA A 23 20.51 -7.41 2.88
CA ALA A 23 20.27 -7.15 4.30
C ALA A 23 18.88 -6.53 4.47
N MET A 24 17.91 -7.33 4.88
CA MET A 24 16.55 -6.86 5.13
C MET A 24 16.48 -6.16 6.49
N SER A 25 16.00 -4.92 6.49
CA SER A 25 15.82 -4.14 7.72
C SER A 25 14.52 -4.51 8.47
N TRP A 26 14.45 -4.21 9.77
CA TRP A 26 13.24 -4.44 10.57
C TRP A 26 12.03 -3.68 10.03
N ILE A 27 12.21 -2.39 9.68
CA ILE A 27 11.14 -1.55 9.14
C ILE A 27 10.57 -2.11 7.83
N GLU A 28 11.44 -2.64 6.98
CA GLU A 28 11.09 -3.16 5.66
C GLU A 28 10.39 -4.53 5.77
N ALA A 29 10.82 -5.37 6.72
CA ALA A 29 10.11 -6.60 7.07
C ALA A 29 8.68 -6.32 7.56
N PHE A 30 8.52 -5.40 8.54
CA PHE A 30 7.19 -5.05 9.06
C PHE A 30 6.31 -4.37 8.01
N GLY A 31 6.87 -3.45 7.21
CA GLY A 31 6.17 -2.83 6.08
C GLY A 31 5.66 -3.88 5.10
N THR A 32 6.51 -4.83 4.72
CA THR A 32 6.15 -5.92 3.80
C THR A 32 5.03 -6.79 4.38
N VAL A 33 5.11 -7.18 5.65
CA VAL A 33 4.06 -7.98 6.31
C VAL A 33 2.73 -7.23 6.34
N PHE A 34 2.72 -5.94 6.69
CA PHE A 34 1.48 -5.15 6.66
C PHE A 34 0.94 -4.98 5.24
N GLY A 35 1.80 -4.86 4.23
CA GLY A 35 1.41 -4.86 2.83
C GLY A 35 0.73 -6.16 2.39
N LEU A 36 1.29 -7.31 2.77
CA LEU A 36 0.70 -8.62 2.48
C LEU A 36 -0.65 -8.80 3.19
N LEU A 37 -0.74 -8.39 4.47
CA LEU A 37 -2.00 -8.41 5.23
C LEU A 37 -3.05 -7.50 4.59
N CYS A 38 -2.66 -6.31 4.13
CA CYS A 38 -3.55 -5.40 3.40
C CYS A 38 -4.17 -6.09 2.19
N ILE A 39 -3.36 -6.72 1.32
CA ILE A 39 -3.85 -7.42 0.12
C ILE A 39 -4.74 -8.61 0.50
N TRP A 40 -4.35 -9.37 1.51
CA TRP A 40 -5.14 -10.50 2.00
C TRP A 40 -6.52 -10.07 2.52
N PHE A 41 -6.60 -9.01 3.30
CA PHE A 41 -7.89 -8.52 3.79
C PHE A 41 -8.71 -7.85 2.69
N ALA A 42 -8.07 -7.23 1.71
CA ALA A 42 -8.74 -6.67 0.54
C ALA A 42 -9.40 -7.77 -0.31
N SER A 43 -8.74 -8.93 -0.50
CA SER A 43 -9.33 -10.06 -1.23
C SER A 43 -10.50 -10.71 -0.50
N GLN A 44 -10.59 -10.54 0.81
CA GLN A 44 -11.70 -10.97 1.65
C GLN A 44 -12.76 -9.88 1.86
N GLU A 45 -12.67 -8.77 1.12
CA GLU A 45 -13.59 -7.61 1.19
C GLU A 45 -13.72 -7.01 2.61
N LYS A 46 -12.71 -7.18 3.46
CA LYS A 46 -12.73 -6.66 4.84
C LYS A 46 -12.16 -5.24 4.89
N THR A 47 -12.89 -4.33 5.51
CA THR A 47 -12.48 -2.92 5.69
C THR A 47 -11.20 -2.74 6.52
N ILE A 48 -10.80 -3.75 7.30
CA ILE A 48 -9.53 -3.75 8.04
C ILE A 48 -8.30 -3.65 7.11
N ASN A 49 -8.46 -3.97 5.81
CA ASN A 49 -7.40 -3.80 4.81
C ASN A 49 -6.83 -2.38 4.85
N TYR A 50 -7.68 -1.36 5.04
CA TYR A 50 -7.25 0.04 5.03
C TYR A 50 -6.37 0.39 6.23
N VAL A 51 -6.57 -0.25 7.39
CA VAL A 51 -5.71 -0.05 8.56
C VAL A 51 -4.31 -0.61 8.28
N PHE A 52 -4.23 -1.83 7.74
CA PHE A 52 -2.95 -2.42 7.33
C PHE A 52 -2.31 -1.66 6.17
N GLY A 53 -3.13 -1.15 5.25
CA GLY A 53 -2.72 -0.24 4.18
C GLY A 53 -2.06 1.00 4.75
N LEU A 54 -2.69 1.69 5.69
CA LEU A 54 -2.13 2.88 6.37
C LEU A 54 -0.81 2.58 7.07
N LEU A 55 -0.71 1.46 7.79
CA LEU A 55 0.55 1.06 8.43
C LEU A 55 1.65 0.79 7.39
N ASN A 56 1.32 0.05 6.33
CA ASN A 56 2.24 -0.26 5.24
C ASN A 56 2.78 1.03 4.58
N VAL A 57 1.87 1.88 4.11
CA VAL A 57 2.25 3.12 3.41
C VAL A 57 3.05 4.05 4.32
N THR A 58 2.74 4.15 5.61
CA THR A 58 3.52 5.00 6.52
C THR A 58 4.94 4.46 6.75
N LEU A 59 5.12 3.15 6.90
CA LEU A 59 6.46 2.57 7.05
C LEU A 59 7.30 2.73 5.78
N PHE A 60 6.73 2.47 4.60
CA PHE A 60 7.44 2.70 3.34
C PHE A 60 7.75 4.17 3.08
N ALA A 61 6.89 5.10 3.52
CA ALA A 61 7.19 6.53 3.44
C ALA A 61 8.44 6.87 4.28
N VAL A 62 8.56 6.31 5.48
CA VAL A 62 9.74 6.49 6.33
C VAL A 62 11.00 5.92 5.66
N ILE A 63 10.91 4.73 5.06
CA ILE A 63 12.01 4.13 4.29
C ILE A 63 12.43 5.06 3.15
N PHE A 64 11.49 5.47 2.28
CA PHE A 64 11.78 6.30 1.12
C PHE A 64 12.32 7.68 1.47
N PHE A 65 11.94 8.21 2.63
CA PHE A 65 12.53 9.43 3.18
C PHE A 65 14.00 9.22 3.57
N GLN A 66 14.34 8.12 4.25
CA GLN A 66 15.72 7.81 4.66
C GLN A 66 16.64 7.60 3.46
N ILE A 67 16.19 6.89 2.42
CA ILE A 67 16.98 6.65 1.20
C ILE A 67 16.84 7.76 0.14
N GLN A 68 16.19 8.88 0.49
CA GLN A 68 16.08 10.08 -0.34
C GLN A 68 15.35 9.86 -1.69
N LEU A 69 14.50 8.85 -1.78
CA LEU A 69 13.67 8.56 -2.96
C LEU A 69 12.34 9.34 -2.90
N TYR A 70 12.43 10.65 -3.09
CA TYR A 70 11.29 11.56 -2.94
C TYR A 70 10.11 11.28 -3.88
N GLY A 71 10.35 10.75 -5.08
CA GLY A 71 9.27 10.37 -5.99
C GLY A 71 8.39 9.25 -5.42
N LEU A 72 9.02 8.24 -4.82
CA LEU A 72 8.31 7.13 -4.16
C LEU A 72 7.68 7.59 -2.84
N LEU A 73 8.33 8.50 -2.11
CA LEU A 73 7.74 9.12 -0.93
C LEU A 73 6.42 9.86 -1.25
N LEU A 74 6.40 10.67 -2.31
CA LEU A 74 5.20 11.40 -2.72
C LEU A 74 4.08 10.44 -3.17
N LEU A 75 4.43 9.39 -3.91
CA LEU A 75 3.48 8.32 -4.26
C LEU A 75 2.91 7.68 -2.99
N GLN A 76 3.73 7.52 -1.97
CA GLN A 76 3.29 6.92 -0.72
C GLN A 76 2.30 7.81 0.05
N LEU A 77 2.51 9.13 0.04
CA LEU A 77 1.57 10.11 0.58
C LEU A 77 0.24 10.12 -0.18
N PHE A 78 0.29 10.02 -1.51
CA PHE A 78 -0.92 9.85 -2.32
C PHE A 78 -1.71 8.62 -1.87
N PHE A 79 -1.05 7.46 -1.72
CA PHE A 79 -1.72 6.25 -1.26
C PHE A 79 -2.20 6.34 0.20
N PHE A 80 -1.53 7.10 1.06
CA PHE A 80 -2.01 7.36 2.41
C PHE A 80 -3.37 8.08 2.37
N CYS A 81 -3.49 9.16 1.60
CA CYS A 81 -4.75 9.87 1.41
C CYS A 81 -5.83 8.97 0.76
N ALA A 82 -5.45 8.17 -0.25
CA ALA A 82 -6.37 7.25 -0.90
C ALA A 82 -6.89 6.16 0.05
N ASN A 83 -6.06 5.65 0.96
CA ASN A 83 -6.48 4.68 1.98
C ASN A 83 -7.47 5.29 2.97
N ILE A 84 -7.25 6.54 3.42
CA ILE A 84 -8.22 7.25 4.29
C ILE A 84 -9.56 7.40 3.57
N TYR A 85 -9.53 7.85 2.32
CA TYR A 85 -10.75 8.01 1.52
C TYR A 85 -11.45 6.67 1.28
N GLY A 86 -10.71 5.63 0.91
CA GLY A 86 -11.25 4.29 0.71
C GLY A 86 -11.89 3.75 1.98
N TRP A 87 -11.24 3.91 3.14
CA TRP A 87 -11.79 3.50 4.42
C TRP A 87 -13.09 4.24 4.75
N TYR A 88 -13.10 5.56 4.56
CA TYR A 88 -14.30 6.39 4.74
C TYR A 88 -15.45 5.93 3.84
N ALA A 89 -15.18 5.72 2.55
CA ALA A 89 -16.18 5.35 1.56
C ALA A 89 -16.75 3.94 1.81
N TRP A 90 -15.92 2.98 2.21
CA TRP A 90 -16.33 1.60 2.43
C TRP A 90 -16.98 1.34 3.79
N THR A 91 -16.74 2.21 4.79
CA THR A 91 -17.37 2.07 6.11
C THR A 91 -18.75 2.73 6.17
N ARG A 92 -19.07 3.63 5.22
CA ARG A 92 -20.33 4.38 5.22
C ARG A 92 -21.27 3.84 4.15
N PRO A 93 -22.47 3.36 4.53
CA PRO A 93 -23.53 3.08 3.58
C PRO A 93 -23.89 4.35 2.81
N ASN A 94 -24.27 4.19 1.54
CA ASN A 94 -24.75 5.32 0.73
C ASN A 94 -26.11 5.81 1.26
N ALA A 95 -26.63 6.93 0.75
CA ALA A 95 -27.89 7.54 1.20
C ALA A 95 -29.12 6.59 1.15
N GLN A 96 -29.01 5.49 0.40
CA GLN A 96 -30.02 4.44 0.24
C GLN A 96 -29.82 3.25 1.20
N GLY A 97 -28.82 3.29 2.07
CA GLY A 97 -28.48 2.20 3.00
C GLY A 97 -27.65 1.07 2.39
N GLU A 98 -27.32 1.15 1.10
CA GLU A 98 -26.49 0.16 0.40
C GLU A 98 -25.00 0.34 0.73
N THR A 99 -24.32 -0.75 1.05
CA THR A 99 -22.86 -0.81 1.16
C THR A 99 -22.22 -0.85 -0.22
N LEU A 100 -21.00 -0.31 -0.36
CA LEU A 100 -20.25 -0.47 -1.60
C LEU A 100 -19.96 -1.95 -1.83
N GLU A 101 -20.33 -2.46 -3.00
CA GLU A 101 -20.09 -3.85 -3.42
C GLU A 101 -19.06 -3.88 -4.53
N VAL A 102 -18.28 -4.97 -4.58
CA VAL A 102 -17.36 -5.23 -5.69
C VAL A 102 -18.17 -5.49 -6.96
N ARG A 103 -17.96 -4.67 -7.98
CA ARG A 103 -18.69 -4.75 -9.26
C ARG A 103 -17.73 -4.96 -10.42
N TRP A 104 -18.20 -5.71 -11.41
CA TRP A 104 -17.49 -5.85 -12.67
C TRP A 104 -17.66 -4.60 -13.52
N LEU A 105 -16.56 -4.13 -14.12
CA LEU A 105 -16.59 -3.05 -15.07
C LEU A 105 -17.23 -3.53 -16.39
N SER A 106 -18.10 -2.72 -17.00
CA SER A 106 -18.71 -3.08 -18.28
C SER A 106 -17.66 -3.17 -19.39
N LYS A 107 -17.87 -4.07 -20.37
CA LYS A 107 -16.90 -4.31 -21.46
C LYS A 107 -16.51 -3.02 -22.22
N GLN A 108 -17.46 -2.12 -22.43
CA GLN A 108 -17.21 -0.83 -23.09
C GLN A 108 -16.30 0.08 -22.26
N LYS A 109 -16.55 0.17 -20.95
CA LYS A 109 -15.71 0.96 -20.03
C LYS A 109 -14.32 0.36 -19.88
N LEU A 110 -14.22 -0.97 -19.81
CA LEU A 110 -12.95 -1.69 -19.80
C LEU A 110 -12.11 -1.37 -21.05
N MET A 111 -12.72 -1.43 -22.24
CA MET A 111 -12.03 -1.07 -23.49
C MET A 111 -11.57 0.39 -23.50
N ALA A 112 -12.42 1.32 -23.06
CA ALA A 112 -12.05 2.73 -22.97
C ALA A 112 -10.85 2.94 -22.03
N THR A 113 -10.86 2.34 -20.83
CA THR A 113 -9.74 2.40 -19.90
C THR A 113 -8.47 1.79 -20.50
N ALA A 114 -8.57 0.65 -21.17
CA ALA A 114 -7.41 0.02 -21.82
C ALA A 114 -6.78 0.92 -22.89
N VAL A 115 -7.60 1.57 -23.74
CA VAL A 115 -7.11 2.53 -24.75
C VAL A 115 -6.40 3.71 -24.09
N VAL A 116 -6.99 4.30 -23.05
CA VAL A 116 -6.38 5.41 -22.31
C VAL A 116 -5.02 5.00 -21.75
N CYS A 117 -4.92 3.82 -21.11
CA CYS A 117 -3.65 3.32 -20.58
C CYS A 117 -2.60 3.18 -21.68
N VAL A 118 -2.94 2.58 -22.83
CA VAL A 118 -2.00 2.41 -23.95
C VAL A 118 -1.53 3.76 -24.50
N VAL A 119 -2.44 4.71 -24.69
CA VAL A 119 -2.11 6.05 -25.20
C VAL A 119 -1.28 6.85 -24.21
N SER A 120 -1.50 6.70 -22.90
CA SER A 120 -0.69 7.40 -21.89
C SER A 120 0.71 6.80 -21.71
N ILE A 121 0.91 5.53 -22.09
CA ILE A 121 2.22 4.86 -22.03
C ILE A 121 3.05 5.14 -23.29
N ALA A 122 2.39 5.29 -24.45
CA ALA A 122 3.02 5.61 -25.73
C ALA A 122 3.48 7.07 -25.82
#